data_AF-A0A7S2NE95-F1
#
_entry.id   AF-A0A7S2NE95-F1
#
_cell.length_a   1.000
_cell.length_b   1.000
_cell.length_c   1.000
_cell.angle_alpha   90.00
_cell.angle_beta   90.00
_cell.angle_gamma   90.00
#
_symmetry.space_group_name_H-M   'P 1'
#
loop_
_entity.id
_entity.type
_entity.pdbx_description
1 polymer ?
#
loop_
_entity_poly.entity_id
_entity_poly.type
_entity_poly.pdbx_seq_one_letter_code
_entity_poly.pdbx_strand_id
1 'polypeptide(L)'
;GIVIFGSLMYLAEGQGRWSVDAQAFERKVGRVWNATALGWEDVWETSPFQSIPHTFWWAIVTATTVGYGDHSPTTSTGKIVAVLTMIFSLVILALPVGVI
;
A
#
# COMPACT_ATOMS: atom_id res chain seq x y z
N GLY A 1 -0.14 8.75 -15.27
CA GLY A 1 -0.30 9.06 -13.84
C GLY A 1 -0.18 7.81 -12.98
N ILE A 2 -1.20 6.96 -12.99
CA ILE A 2 -1.33 5.74 -12.16
C ILE A 2 -0.08 4.84 -12.12
N VAL A 3 0.61 4.63 -13.24
CA VAL A 3 1.79 3.75 -13.30
C VAL A 3 2.95 4.30 -12.46
N ILE A 4 3.19 5.62 -12.51
CA ILE A 4 4.26 6.27 -11.74
C ILE A 4 3.95 6.20 -10.24
N PHE A 5 2.69 6.43 -9.85
CA PHE A 5 2.27 6.32 -8.45
C PHE A 5 2.28 4.88 -7.95
N GLY A 6 1.93 3.91 -8.78
CA GLY A 6 2.08 2.49 -8.46
C GLY A 6 3.54 2.08 -8.27
N SER A 7 4.46 2.56 -9.12
CA SER A 7 5.90 2.33 -8.94
C SER A 7 6.45 3.00 -7.68
N LEU A 8 6.01 4.23 -7.36
CA LEU A 8 6.38 4.92 -6.13
C LEU A 8 5.84 4.23 -4.88
N MET A 9 4.62 3.71 -4.92
CA MET A 9 4.01 2.94 -3.84
C MET A 9 4.79 1.65 -3.60
N TYR A 10 5.12 0.92 -4.67
CA TYR A 10 5.95 -0.27 -4.60
C TYR A 10 7.33 0.02 -3.98
N LEU A 11 7.97 1.15 -4.33
CA LEU A 11 9.24 1.53 -3.73
C LEU A 11 9.11 2.02 -2.28
N ALA A 12 8.03 2.73 -1.95
CA ALA A 12 7.78 3.27 -0.61
C ALA A 12 7.32 2.20 0.39
N GLU A 13 6.81 1.08 -0.08
CA GLU A 13 6.25 -0.01 0.75
C GLU A 13 7.00 -1.34 0.60
N GLY A 14 7.77 -1.52 -0.46
CA GLY A 14 8.57 -2.72 -0.75
C GLY A 14 9.79 -2.94 0.14
N GLN A 15 9.97 -2.17 1.22
CA GLN A 15 11.09 -2.32 2.16
C GLN A 15 10.76 -3.17 3.40
N GLY A 16 9.88 -4.15 3.26
CA GLY A 16 9.62 -5.16 4.30
C GLY A 16 10.81 -6.08 4.52
N ARG A 17 10.84 -6.79 5.66
CA ARG A 17 11.81 -7.89 5.85
C ARG A 17 11.42 -9.01 4.89
N TRP A 18 12.38 -9.51 4.11
CA TRP A 18 12.15 -10.70 3.32
C TRP A 18 12.09 -11.91 4.26
N SER A 19 10.98 -12.64 4.22
CA SER A 19 10.80 -13.86 5.00
C SER A 19 11.04 -15.07 4.12
N VAL A 20 12.00 -15.90 4.55
CA VAL A 20 12.39 -17.11 3.82
C VAL A 20 11.26 -18.14 3.86
N ASP A 21 10.45 -18.13 4.93
CA ASP A 21 9.39 -19.10 5.17
C ASP A 21 8.14 -18.82 4.33
N ALA A 22 7.78 -17.53 4.17
CA ALA A 22 6.61 -17.12 3.37
C ALA A 22 6.94 -16.86 1.89
N GLN A 23 8.22 -16.87 1.49
CA GLN A 23 8.70 -16.41 0.18
C GLN A 23 8.09 -15.07 -0.25
N ALA A 24 7.89 -14.17 0.70
CA ALA A 24 7.20 -12.91 0.49
C ALA A 24 7.76 -11.81 1.40
N PHE A 25 7.56 -10.56 1.01
CA PHE A 25 7.89 -9.43 1.87
C PHE A 25 6.92 -9.37 3.05
N GLU A 26 7.45 -9.39 4.27
CA GLU A 26 6.67 -9.25 5.50
C GLU A 26 6.63 -7.79 5.97
N ARG A 27 5.46 -7.38 6.42
CA ARG A 27 5.17 -6.09 7.05
C ARG A 27 4.86 -6.27 8.52
N LYS A 28 5.22 -5.28 9.36
CA LYS A 28 4.86 -5.27 10.78
C LYS A 28 3.43 -4.77 10.94
N VAL A 29 2.52 -5.59 11.47
CA VAL A 29 1.11 -5.22 11.68
C VAL A 29 0.92 -4.56 13.04
N GLY A 30 1.62 -5.06 14.05
CA GLY A 30 1.46 -4.59 15.41
C GLY A 30 2.32 -5.36 16.39
N ARG A 31 1.98 -5.23 17.66
CA ARG A 31 2.65 -5.89 18.78
C ARG A 31 1.59 -6.50 19.68
N VAL A 32 1.68 -7.80 19.91
CA VAL A 32 0.73 -8.55 20.74
C VAL A 32 1.45 -8.99 22.01
N TRP A 33 0.71 -9.02 23.12
CA TRP A 33 1.24 -9.55 24.37
C TRP A 33 1.24 -11.07 24.31
N ASN A 34 2.41 -11.68 24.39
CA ASN A 34 2.58 -13.12 24.44
C ASN A 34 2.71 -13.56 25.90
N ALA A 35 1.68 -14.24 26.42
CA ALA A 35 1.63 -14.71 27.80
C ALA A 35 2.62 -15.85 28.10
N THR A 36 2.98 -16.67 27.10
CA THR A 36 3.97 -17.76 27.24
C THR A 36 5.41 -17.25 27.24
N ALA A 37 5.69 -16.19 26.48
CA ALA A 37 7.00 -15.54 26.45
C ALA A 37 7.17 -14.44 27.52
N LEU A 38 6.11 -14.12 28.29
CA LEU A 38 6.06 -13.00 29.24
C LEU A 38 6.58 -11.69 28.62
N GLY A 39 6.22 -11.44 27.36
CA GLY A 39 6.84 -10.38 26.57
C GLY A 39 5.97 -9.91 25.42
N TRP A 40 6.37 -8.78 24.85
CA TRP A 40 5.75 -8.23 23.67
C TRP A 40 6.37 -8.84 22.41
N GLU A 41 5.53 -9.45 21.59
CA GLU A 41 5.94 -10.04 20.31
C GLU A 41 5.42 -9.18 19.15
N ASP A 42 6.31 -8.85 18.22
CA ASP A 42 5.95 -8.11 17.02
C ASP A 42 5.33 -9.08 16.01
N VAL A 43 4.12 -8.79 15.56
CA VAL A 43 3.38 -9.62 14.59
C VAL A 43 3.66 -9.13 13.18
N TRP A 44 4.04 -10.08 12.32
CA TRP A 44 4.35 -9.85 10.92
C TRP A 44 3.29 -10.51 10.03
N GLU A 45 2.96 -9.87 8.91
CA GLU A 45 2.04 -10.40 7.91
C GLU A 45 2.64 -10.18 6.51
N THR A 46 2.23 -10.98 5.54
CA THR A 46 2.61 -10.76 4.14
C THR A 46 2.11 -9.39 3.64
N SER A 47 3.02 -8.61 3.05
CA SER A 47 2.66 -7.34 2.42
C SER A 47 1.76 -7.56 1.19
N PRO A 48 0.70 -6.78 0.98
CA PRO A 48 -0.12 -6.89 -0.24
C PRO A 48 0.60 -6.37 -1.50
N PHE A 49 1.69 -5.61 -1.34
CA PHE A 49 2.46 -4.99 -2.43
C PHE A 49 3.64 -5.88 -2.88
N GLN A 50 3.38 -7.16 -3.19
CA GLN A 50 4.43 -8.09 -3.61
C GLN A 50 4.93 -7.85 -5.04
N SER A 51 4.07 -7.34 -5.92
CA SER A 51 4.35 -7.22 -7.35
C SER A 51 3.75 -5.95 -7.96
N ILE A 52 4.33 -5.51 -9.09
CA ILE A 52 3.85 -4.35 -9.86
C ILE A 52 2.37 -4.50 -10.26
N PRO A 53 1.87 -5.66 -10.74
CA PRO A 53 0.46 -5.82 -11.08
C PRO A 53 -0.50 -5.72 -9.88
N HIS A 54 -0.10 -6.22 -8.71
CA HIS A 54 -0.88 -6.07 -7.48
C HIS A 54 -0.97 -4.61 -7.04
N THR A 55 0.11 -3.86 -7.22
CA THR A 55 0.15 -2.42 -6.93
C THR A 55 -0.67 -1.62 -7.95
N PHE A 56 -0.75 -2.10 -9.19
CA PHE A 56 -1.58 -1.50 -10.24
C PHE A 56 -3.08 -1.60 -9.93
N TRP A 57 -3.54 -2.74 -9.40
CA TRP A 57 -4.90 -2.90 -8.90
C TRP A 57 -5.24 -1.85 -7.83
N TRP A 58 -4.39 -1.74 -6.80
CA TRP A 58 -4.53 -0.74 -5.76
C TRP A 58 -4.57 0.69 -6.32
N ALA A 59 -3.68 1.00 -7.28
CA ALA A 59 -3.60 2.33 -7.89
C ALA A 59 -4.88 2.68 -8.67
N ILE A 60 -5.49 1.72 -9.38
CA ILE A 60 -6.76 1.93 -10.08
C ILE A 60 -7.89 2.19 -9.09
N VAL A 61 -8.07 1.29 -8.11
CA VAL A 61 -9.15 1.36 -7.11
C VAL A 61 -9.09 2.66 -6.31
N THR A 62 -7.88 3.12 -6.01
CA THR A 62 -7.65 4.40 -5.31
C THR A 62 -7.92 5.59 -6.23
N ALA A 63 -7.46 5.54 -7.49
CA ALA A 63 -7.63 6.63 -8.43
C ALA A 63 -9.10 6.85 -8.82
N THR A 64 -9.90 5.78 -8.89
CA THR A 64 -11.34 5.84 -9.13
C THR A 64 -12.14 6.14 -7.87
N THR A 65 -11.48 6.36 -6.73
CA THR A 65 -12.11 6.64 -5.42
C THR A 65 -13.03 5.54 -4.90
N VAL A 66 -12.92 4.30 -5.42
CA VAL A 66 -13.71 3.15 -4.96
C VAL A 66 -13.26 2.69 -3.58
N GLY A 67 -11.94 2.50 -3.40
CA GLY A 67 -11.34 2.25 -2.08
C GLY A 67 -11.85 0.99 -1.37
N TYR A 68 -11.77 -0.19 -1.99
CA TYR A 68 -12.16 -1.47 -1.36
C TYR A 68 -11.47 -1.74 -0.01
N GLY A 69 -10.26 -1.20 0.20
CA GLY A 69 -9.50 -1.33 1.44
C GLY A 69 -8.80 -2.69 1.62
N ASP A 70 -8.83 -3.54 0.59
CA ASP A 70 -8.09 -4.80 0.49
C ASP A 70 -6.58 -4.57 0.58
N HIS A 71 -6.07 -3.59 -0.17
CA HIS A 71 -4.69 -3.16 -0.12
C HIS A 71 -4.64 -1.72 0.41
N SER A 72 -3.82 -1.47 1.44
CA SER A 72 -3.67 -0.11 1.97
C SER A 72 -2.24 0.15 2.45
N PRO A 73 -1.73 1.37 2.22
CA PRO A 73 -0.38 1.70 2.63
C PRO A 73 -0.30 1.96 4.13
N THR A 74 0.67 1.31 4.75
CA THR A 74 0.86 1.35 6.20
C THR A 74 2.07 2.16 6.61
N THR A 75 3.09 2.23 5.73
CA THR A 75 4.29 3.03 5.97
C THR A 75 3.98 4.53 5.93
N SER A 76 4.66 5.33 6.75
CA SER A 76 4.45 6.79 6.76
C SER A 76 4.71 7.40 5.39
N THR A 77 5.75 6.92 4.69
CA THR A 77 6.08 7.34 3.32
C THR A 77 5.03 6.87 2.31
N GLY A 78 4.53 5.64 2.45
CA GLY A 78 3.48 5.12 1.58
C GLY A 78 2.17 5.91 1.71
N LYS A 79 1.80 6.30 2.93
CA LYS A 79 0.63 7.16 3.17
C LYS A 79 0.75 8.51 2.44
N ILE A 80 1.93 9.12 2.43
CA ILE A 80 2.17 10.36 1.67
C ILE A 80 1.96 10.13 0.17
N VAL A 81 2.53 9.05 -0.38
CA VAL A 81 2.35 8.69 -1.80
C VAL A 81 0.88 8.46 -2.13
N ALA A 82 0.12 7.82 -1.25
CA ALA A 82 -1.31 7.60 -1.45
C ALA A 82 -2.12 8.89 -1.45
N VAL A 83 -1.84 9.82 -0.54
CA VAL A 83 -2.47 11.15 -0.53
C VAL A 83 -2.19 11.89 -1.83
N LEU A 84 -0.94 11.89 -2.30
CA LEU A 84 -0.57 12.50 -3.58
C LEU A 84 -1.29 11.84 -4.77
N THR A 85 -1.43 10.51 -4.73
CA THR A 85 -2.13 9.75 -5.77
C THR A 85 -3.61 10.13 -5.84
N MET A 86 -4.28 10.25 -4.68
CA MET A 86 -5.68 10.65 -4.59
C MET A 86 -5.91 12.08 -5.13
N ILE A 87 -5.05 13.04 -4.77
CA ILE A 87 -5.17 14.42 -5.27
C ILE A 87 -4.98 14.46 -6.79
N PHE A 88 -3.96 13.75 -7.30
CA PHE A 88 -3.66 13.75 -8.73
C PHE A 88 -4.74 13.05 -9.57
N SER A 89 -5.35 11.98 -9.05
CA SER A 89 -6.42 11.29 -9.76
C SER A 89 -7.67 12.15 -9.88
N LEU A 90 -8.02 12.94 -8.84
CA LEU A 90 -9.13 13.89 -8.89
C LEU A 90 -8.91 14.96 -9.97
N VAL A 91 -7.70 15.50 -10.10
CA VAL A 91 -7.38 16.50 -11.14
C VAL A 91 -7.57 15.91 -12.54
N ILE A 92 -7.11 14.67 -12.77
CA ILE A 92 -7.28 14.00 -14.06
C ILE A 92 -8.75 13.74 -14.38
N LEU A 93 -9.53 13.28 -13.39
CA LEU A 93 -10.96 13.01 -13.57
C LEU A 93 -11.78 14.29 -13.78
N ALA A 94 -11.34 15.42 -13.24
CA ALA A 94 -12.00 16.71 -13.41
C ALA A 94 -11.84 17.30 -14.83
N LEU A 95 -10.74 17.00 -15.53
CA LEU A 95 -10.46 17.53 -16.87
C LEU A 95 -11.55 17.20 -17.92
N PRO A 96 -12.00 15.94 -18.11
CA PRO A 96 -13.03 15.63 -19.09
C PRO A 96 -14.42 16.18 -18.73
N VAL A 97 -14.69 16.44 -17.44
CA VAL A 97 -15.95 17.05 -16.99
C VAL A 97 -15.98 18.56 -17.29
N GLY A 98 -14.84 19.24 -17.23
CA GLY A 98 -14.77 20.68 -17.53
C GLY A 98 -14.81 21.03 -19.03
N VAL A 99 -14.64 20.04 -19.92
CA VAL A 99 -14.63 20.21 -21.38
C VAL A 99 -16.01 20.00 -22.01
N ILE A 100 -16.95 19.39 -21.28
CA ILE A 100 -18.34 19.15 -21.76
C ILE A 100 -19.25 20.33 -21.47
#